data_AF-A0AAU1XLK1-F1
#
_entry.id   AF-A0AAU1XLK1-F1
#
_cell.length_a   1.000
_cell.length_b   1.000
_cell.length_c   1.000
_cell.angle_alpha   90.00
_cell.angle_beta   90.00
_cell.angle_gamma   90.00
#
_symmetry.space_group_name_H-M   'P 1'
#
loop_
_entity.id
_entity.type
_entity.pdbx_description
1 polymer ?
#
loop_
_entity_poly.entity_id
_entity_poly.type
_entity_poly.pdbx_seq_one_letter_code
_entity_poly.pdbx_strand_id
1 'polypeptide(L)'
;MVKDRSGAGDPVRTLELLWREPGEPAQPVRRGPRQGLSVDAVVRAATALADEEGLAALTMRALARSLGVTPMTLYTYVPGKAELLDLMLDSAYGHMDRRPVAPGEPWRVRVTRVADDNRDLFARHPWIADLAVTRPPLGPGVIGKYEYELAAFEGLGLTDVEMDAGLTHLLGFVHANALAAADDAAHNSRQSQQDWWAVNAPLLERALDPERYPLAGRVGSEVAGYHPETIWAFGLHCVLDGLARLIDSRPGPDDTP
;
A
#
# COMPACT_ATOMS: atom_id res chain seq x y z
N MET A 1 5.64 20.07 3.18
CA MET A 1 5.14 19.71 1.84
C MET A 1 3.80 19.00 2.04
N VAL A 2 2.72 19.44 1.41
CA VAL A 2 1.40 18.81 1.59
C VAL A 2 1.46 17.44 0.90
N LYS A 3 1.26 16.36 1.66
CA LYS A 3 1.25 14.99 1.14
C LYS A 3 -0.02 14.80 0.32
N ASP A 4 0.08 14.21 -0.88
CA ASP A 4 -1.08 13.85 -1.68
C ASP A 4 -1.99 12.91 -0.85
N ARG A 5 -3.32 13.06 -0.97
CA ARG A 5 -4.31 12.43 -0.09
C ARG A 5 -5.47 11.85 -0.89
N SER A 6 -5.86 10.62 -0.55
CA SER A 6 -7.09 10.00 -1.06
C SER A 6 -8.33 10.58 -0.36
N GLY A 7 -9.44 10.74 -1.10
CA GLY A 7 -10.68 11.33 -0.61
C GLY A 7 -10.62 12.85 -0.44
N ALA A 8 -9.70 13.52 -1.12
CA ALA A 8 -9.59 14.98 -1.13
C ALA A 8 -10.50 15.66 -2.18
N GLY A 9 -11.07 14.89 -3.11
CA GLY A 9 -11.97 15.35 -4.17
C GLY A 9 -13.44 15.34 -3.77
N ASP A 10 -14.34 15.50 -4.75
CA ASP A 10 -15.78 15.36 -4.53
C ASP A 10 -16.16 13.87 -4.36
N PRO A 11 -16.60 13.44 -3.16
CA PRO A 11 -16.85 12.03 -2.88
C PRO A 11 -17.97 11.44 -3.74
N VAL A 12 -19.01 12.20 -4.08
CA VAL A 12 -20.13 11.69 -4.88
C VAL A 12 -19.65 11.41 -6.29
N ARG A 13 -18.95 12.37 -6.90
CA ARG A 13 -18.45 12.24 -8.26
C ARG A 13 -17.39 11.16 -8.38
N THR A 14 -16.54 11.00 -7.37
CA THR A 14 -15.58 9.89 -7.32
C THR A 14 -16.28 8.55 -7.24
N LEU A 15 -17.31 8.41 -6.39
CA LEU A 15 -18.08 7.16 -6.28
C LEU A 15 -18.81 6.83 -7.59
N GLU A 16 -19.44 7.81 -8.25
CA GLU A 16 -20.05 7.61 -9.57
C GLU A 16 -19.04 7.08 -10.59
N LEU A 17 -17.82 7.62 -10.58
CA LEU A 17 -16.75 7.13 -11.46
C LEU A 17 -16.27 5.73 -11.07
N LEU A 18 -16.14 5.42 -9.79
CA LEU A 18 -15.66 4.12 -9.31
C LEU A 18 -16.65 2.98 -9.60
N TRP A 19 -17.94 3.25 -9.48
CA TRP A 19 -19.02 2.28 -9.65
C TRP A 19 -19.62 2.26 -11.06
N ARG A 20 -18.98 2.92 -12.04
CA ARG A 20 -19.37 2.87 -13.45
C ARG A 20 -19.28 1.45 -14.01
N GLU A 21 -20.09 1.11 -15.01
CA GLU A 21 -19.85 -0.12 -15.76
C GLU A 21 -18.55 0.00 -16.59
N PRO A 22 -17.62 -0.98 -16.52
CA PRO A 22 -16.39 -0.95 -17.30
C PRO A 22 -16.69 -0.88 -18.80
N GLY A 23 -16.14 0.14 -19.47
CA GLY A 23 -16.37 0.37 -20.90
C GLY A 23 -17.59 1.21 -21.25
N GLU A 24 -18.40 1.64 -20.27
CA GLU A 24 -19.47 2.59 -20.52
C GLU A 24 -18.86 4.01 -20.72
N PRO A 25 -19.09 4.65 -21.88
CA PRO A 25 -18.51 5.95 -22.14
C PRO A 25 -19.17 6.98 -21.22
N ALA A 26 -18.36 7.76 -20.49
CA ALA A 26 -18.82 8.84 -19.61
C ALA A 26 -19.67 9.92 -20.32
N GLN A 27 -19.72 9.88 -21.66
CA GLN A 27 -20.68 10.54 -22.56
C GLN A 27 -20.54 9.94 -23.97
N PRO A 28 -21.59 9.93 -24.82
CA PRO A 28 -21.50 9.38 -26.18
C PRO A 28 -20.54 10.22 -27.04
N VAL A 29 -19.29 9.78 -27.17
CA VAL A 29 -18.29 10.41 -28.05
C VAL A 29 -18.65 10.07 -29.49
N ARG A 30 -18.91 11.12 -30.30
CA ARG A 30 -19.11 11.03 -31.75
C ARG A 30 -17.96 10.27 -32.42
N ARG A 31 -18.31 9.25 -33.22
CA ARG A 31 -17.41 8.39 -33.99
C ARG A 31 -16.42 9.21 -34.84
N GLY A 32 -15.12 9.02 -34.59
CA GLY A 32 -14.00 9.46 -35.44
C GLY A 32 -12.75 8.62 -35.14
N PRO A 33 -11.82 8.44 -36.11
CA PRO A 33 -10.73 7.47 -36.02
C PRO A 33 -9.56 8.01 -35.18
N ARG A 34 -9.71 7.97 -33.86
CA ARG A 34 -8.63 7.85 -32.88
C ARG A 34 -9.16 6.95 -31.78
N GLN A 35 -8.41 5.89 -31.44
CA GLN A 35 -8.79 4.92 -30.40
C GLN A 35 -9.22 5.70 -29.14
N GLY A 36 -10.50 5.55 -28.79
CA GLY A 36 -11.19 6.44 -27.85
C GLY A 36 -10.56 6.37 -26.47
N LEU A 37 -10.05 7.50 -26.00
CA LEU A 37 -9.63 7.66 -24.61
C LEU A 37 -10.82 7.30 -23.69
N SER A 38 -10.56 6.55 -22.63
CA SER A 38 -11.55 6.15 -21.62
C SER A 38 -11.02 6.47 -20.23
N VAL A 39 -11.89 6.47 -19.22
CA VAL A 39 -11.43 6.67 -17.84
C VAL A 39 -10.43 5.58 -17.43
N ASP A 40 -10.66 4.32 -17.80
CA ASP A 40 -9.71 3.23 -17.53
C ASP A 40 -8.36 3.44 -18.22
N ALA A 41 -8.35 3.97 -19.45
CA ALA A 41 -7.11 4.29 -20.15
C ALA A 41 -6.35 5.45 -19.48
N VAL A 42 -7.07 6.46 -18.99
CA VAL A 42 -6.48 7.57 -18.20
C VAL A 42 -5.88 7.04 -16.90
N VAL A 43 -6.61 6.20 -16.16
CA VAL A 43 -6.14 5.60 -14.90
C VAL A 43 -4.91 4.74 -15.13
N ARG A 44 -4.92 3.83 -16.12
CA ARG A 44 -3.75 2.99 -16.44
C ARG A 44 -2.51 3.82 -16.78
N ALA A 45 -2.66 4.88 -17.58
CA ALA A 45 -1.54 5.75 -17.93
C ALA A 45 -1.03 6.57 -16.73
N ALA A 46 -1.93 6.96 -15.82
CA ALA A 46 -1.56 7.65 -14.59
C ALA A 46 -0.83 6.72 -13.62
N THR A 47 -1.30 5.48 -13.45
CA THR A 47 -0.64 4.45 -12.64
C THR A 47 0.75 4.14 -13.19
N ALA A 48 0.90 3.92 -14.49
CA ALA A 48 2.22 3.69 -15.09
C ALA A 48 3.19 4.86 -14.87
N LEU A 49 2.73 6.11 -15.03
CA LEU A 49 3.55 7.29 -14.75
C LEU A 49 3.95 7.37 -13.27
N ALA A 50 3.05 7.03 -12.34
CA ALA A 50 3.33 7.06 -10.92
C ALA A 50 4.25 5.90 -10.48
N ASP A 51 4.15 4.73 -11.12
CA ASP A 51 5.04 3.59 -10.89
C ASP A 51 6.48 3.89 -11.35
N GLU A 52 6.64 4.60 -12.49
CA GLU A 52 7.94 4.91 -13.08
C GLU A 52 8.62 6.15 -12.47
N GLU A 53 7.87 7.24 -12.29
CA GLU A 53 8.42 8.56 -11.92
C GLU A 53 8.00 9.01 -10.51
N GLY A 54 7.18 8.21 -9.82
CA GLY A 54 6.65 8.53 -8.51
C GLY A 54 5.48 9.52 -8.54
N LEU A 55 4.79 9.65 -7.39
CA LEU A 55 3.56 10.43 -7.28
C LEU A 55 3.77 11.94 -7.51
N ALA A 56 4.95 12.45 -7.19
CA ALA A 56 5.30 13.85 -7.37
C ALA A 56 5.36 14.28 -8.85
N ALA A 57 5.74 13.36 -9.75
CA ALA A 57 5.76 13.58 -11.19
C ALA A 57 4.36 13.58 -11.82
N LEU A 58 3.39 12.94 -11.16
CA LEU A 58 2.00 12.86 -11.63
C LEU A 58 1.30 14.23 -11.52
N THR A 59 1.27 14.93 -12.65
CA THR A 59 0.46 16.13 -12.86
C THR A 59 -0.50 15.93 -14.03
N MET A 60 -1.64 16.63 -14.04
CA MET A 60 -2.57 16.57 -15.18
C MET A 60 -1.91 16.94 -16.51
N ARG A 61 -0.89 17.82 -16.49
CA ARG A 61 -0.14 18.20 -17.70
C ARG A 61 0.84 17.11 -18.16
N ALA A 62 1.52 16.45 -17.22
CA ALA A 62 2.41 15.33 -17.54
C ALA A 62 1.61 14.15 -18.11
N LEU A 63 0.48 13.81 -17.48
CA LEU A 63 -0.44 12.78 -17.95
C LEU A 63 -1.04 13.09 -19.32
N ALA A 64 -1.44 14.33 -19.58
CA ALA A 64 -1.97 14.71 -20.89
C ALA A 64 -0.91 14.54 -21.98
N ARG A 65 0.35 14.89 -21.66
CA ARG A 65 1.49 14.73 -22.55
C ARG A 65 1.77 13.26 -22.87
N SER A 66 1.78 12.38 -21.86
CA SER A 66 2.01 10.94 -22.07
C SER A 66 0.92 10.30 -22.92
N LEU A 67 -0.32 10.79 -22.81
CA LEU A 67 -1.47 10.35 -23.62
C LEU A 67 -1.60 11.05 -24.98
N GLY A 68 -0.74 12.03 -25.29
CA GLY A 68 -0.80 12.79 -26.56
C GLY A 68 -2.06 13.64 -26.72
N VAL A 69 -2.67 14.09 -25.61
CA VAL A 69 -3.88 14.92 -25.59
C VAL A 69 -3.66 16.24 -24.85
N THR A 70 -4.64 17.13 -24.90
CA THR A 70 -4.61 18.37 -24.09
C THR A 70 -5.11 18.08 -22.67
N PRO A 71 -4.66 18.84 -21.64
CA PRO A 71 -5.21 18.71 -20.29
C PRO A 71 -6.73 18.88 -20.22
N MET A 72 -7.29 19.76 -21.07
CA MET A 72 -8.74 19.96 -21.17
C MET A 72 -9.47 18.68 -21.57
N THR A 73 -8.86 17.85 -22.43
CA THR A 73 -9.39 16.54 -22.80
C THR A 73 -9.41 15.58 -21.61
N LEU A 74 -8.46 15.65 -20.67
CA LEU A 74 -8.49 14.77 -19.49
C LEU A 74 -9.62 15.12 -18.54
N TYR A 75 -9.92 16.41 -18.38
CA TYR A 75 -10.97 16.89 -17.49
C TYR A 75 -12.39 16.43 -17.90
N THR A 76 -12.58 15.94 -19.12
CA THR A 76 -13.84 15.31 -19.54
C THR A 76 -13.99 13.89 -19.00
N TYR A 77 -12.91 13.23 -18.57
CA TYR A 77 -12.89 11.86 -18.04
C TYR A 77 -12.72 11.84 -16.54
N VAL A 78 -11.82 12.68 -16.00
CA VAL A 78 -11.52 12.74 -14.57
C VAL A 78 -11.51 14.20 -14.11
N PRO A 79 -12.27 14.58 -13.06
CA PRO A 79 -12.48 15.97 -12.69
C PRO A 79 -11.20 16.70 -12.24
N GLY A 80 -10.27 15.95 -11.65
CA GLY A 80 -9.06 16.51 -11.06
C GLY A 80 -8.08 15.44 -10.62
N LYS A 81 -6.94 15.89 -10.09
CA LYS A 81 -5.89 15.00 -9.58
C LYS A 81 -6.38 14.20 -8.37
N ALA A 82 -7.21 14.79 -7.50
CA ALA A 82 -7.71 14.09 -6.32
C ALA A 82 -8.57 12.88 -6.68
N GLU A 83 -9.54 13.05 -7.59
CA GLU A 83 -10.37 11.96 -8.10
C GLU A 83 -9.54 10.93 -8.88
N LEU A 84 -8.52 11.39 -9.62
CA LEU A 84 -7.59 10.49 -10.31
C LEU A 84 -6.83 9.58 -9.33
N LEU A 85 -6.36 10.13 -8.21
CA LEU A 85 -5.66 9.36 -7.18
C LEU A 85 -6.57 8.28 -6.58
N ASP A 86 -7.84 8.61 -6.32
CA ASP A 86 -8.80 7.65 -5.80
C ASP A 86 -9.10 6.53 -6.82
N LEU A 87 -9.24 6.89 -8.11
CA LEU A 87 -9.44 5.91 -9.19
C LEU A 87 -8.21 5.01 -9.38
N MET A 88 -7.00 5.57 -9.29
CA MET A 88 -5.75 4.82 -9.36
C MET A 88 -5.63 3.83 -8.19
N LEU A 89 -5.93 4.30 -6.97
CA LEU A 89 -5.88 3.47 -5.76
C LEU A 89 -6.87 2.30 -5.87
N ASP A 90 -8.12 2.58 -6.22
CA ASP A 90 -9.14 1.54 -6.38
C ASP A 90 -8.76 0.55 -7.48
N SER A 91 -8.25 1.03 -8.62
CA SER A 91 -7.77 0.17 -9.70
C SER A 91 -6.61 -0.73 -9.26
N ALA A 92 -5.62 -0.19 -8.54
CA ALA A 92 -4.50 -0.98 -8.03
C ALA A 92 -4.96 -2.06 -7.04
N TYR A 93 -5.89 -1.71 -6.14
CA TYR A 93 -6.50 -2.68 -5.23
C TYR A 93 -7.32 -3.74 -5.99
N GLY A 94 -8.07 -3.35 -7.01
CA GLY A 94 -8.88 -4.27 -7.84
C GLY A 94 -8.05 -5.30 -8.61
N HIS A 95 -6.79 -4.97 -8.95
CA HIS A 95 -5.84 -5.88 -9.60
C HIS A 95 -4.90 -6.62 -8.64
N MET A 96 -5.12 -6.47 -7.32
CA MET A 96 -4.43 -7.28 -6.32
C MET A 96 -4.81 -8.76 -6.54
N ASP A 97 -3.82 -9.65 -6.57
CA ASP A 97 -4.10 -11.08 -6.56
C ASP A 97 -4.70 -11.44 -5.19
N ARG A 98 -5.85 -12.10 -5.21
CA ARG A 98 -6.64 -12.43 -4.01
C ARG A 98 -6.95 -13.90 -4.05
N ARG A 99 -6.22 -14.67 -3.26
CA ARG A 99 -6.39 -16.13 -3.22
C ARG A 99 -7.41 -16.50 -2.16
N PRO A 100 -8.54 -17.13 -2.52
CA PRO A 100 -9.55 -17.54 -1.55
C PRO A 100 -8.97 -18.38 -0.42
N VAL A 101 -9.52 -18.23 0.79
CA VAL A 101 -9.16 -19.08 1.93
C VAL A 101 -9.53 -20.52 1.62
N ALA A 102 -8.54 -21.42 1.72
CA ALA A 102 -8.79 -22.84 1.53
C ALA A 102 -9.44 -23.46 2.79
N PRO A 103 -10.32 -24.47 2.66
CA PRO A 103 -10.87 -25.17 3.81
C PRO A 103 -9.77 -25.75 4.71
N GLY A 104 -9.86 -25.49 6.02
CA GLY A 104 -8.88 -25.96 7.01
C GLY A 104 -7.53 -25.24 6.98
N GLU A 105 -7.38 -24.17 6.21
CA GLU A 105 -6.14 -23.39 6.17
C GLU A 105 -5.86 -22.75 7.55
N PRO A 106 -4.68 -22.97 8.15
CA PRO A 106 -4.34 -22.39 9.44
C PRO A 106 -4.39 -20.87 9.41
N TRP A 107 -5.00 -20.25 10.42
CA TRP A 107 -5.24 -18.81 10.41
C TRP A 107 -3.97 -17.97 10.25
N ARG A 108 -2.86 -18.39 10.85
CA ARG A 108 -1.56 -17.73 10.71
C ARG A 108 -1.11 -17.68 9.25
N VAL A 109 -1.39 -18.72 8.45
CA VAL A 109 -1.08 -18.76 7.02
C VAL A 109 -1.97 -17.77 6.26
N ARG A 110 -3.27 -17.70 6.58
CA ARG A 110 -4.21 -16.75 5.96
C ARG A 110 -3.79 -15.29 6.19
N VAL A 111 -3.51 -14.94 7.44
CA VAL A 111 -3.11 -13.58 7.84
C VAL A 111 -1.71 -13.22 7.30
N THR A 112 -0.78 -14.18 7.28
CA THR A 112 0.53 -14.00 6.63
C THR A 112 0.37 -13.71 5.14
N ARG A 113 -0.48 -14.46 4.42
CA ARG A 113 -0.76 -14.21 3.02
C ARG A 113 -1.31 -12.80 2.78
N VAL A 114 -2.25 -12.34 3.62
CA VAL A 114 -2.74 -10.95 3.53
C VAL A 114 -1.60 -9.94 3.68
N ALA A 115 -0.67 -10.15 4.62
CA ALA A 115 0.48 -9.27 4.80
C ALA A 115 1.40 -9.26 3.56
N ASP A 116 1.71 -10.44 3.03
CA ASP A 116 2.58 -10.63 1.86
C ASP A 116 1.94 -10.04 0.59
N ASP A 117 0.65 -10.31 0.34
CA ASP A 117 -0.05 -9.77 -0.84
C ASP A 117 -0.08 -8.23 -0.81
N ASN A 118 -0.21 -7.62 0.38
CA ASN A 118 -0.11 -6.16 0.54
C ASN A 118 1.31 -5.64 0.38
N ARG A 119 2.31 -6.38 0.87
CA ARG A 119 3.73 -6.06 0.66
C ARG A 119 4.06 -6.05 -0.83
N ASP A 120 3.59 -7.05 -1.57
CA ASP A 120 3.75 -7.15 -3.02
C ASP A 120 3.00 -6.05 -3.76
N LEU A 121 1.85 -5.61 -3.26
CA LEU A 121 1.14 -4.45 -3.80
C LEU A 121 1.97 -3.17 -3.66
N PHE A 122 2.55 -2.90 -2.48
CA PHE A 122 3.41 -1.74 -2.28
C PHE A 122 4.71 -1.82 -3.09
N ALA A 123 5.27 -3.01 -3.25
CA ALA A 123 6.45 -3.21 -4.09
C ALA A 123 6.16 -2.92 -5.57
N ARG A 124 4.97 -3.28 -6.07
CA ARG A 124 4.52 -2.98 -7.44
C ARG A 124 4.12 -1.52 -7.65
N HIS A 125 3.53 -0.90 -6.62
CA HIS A 125 3.02 0.47 -6.68
C HIS A 125 3.53 1.31 -5.49
N PRO A 126 4.82 1.69 -5.46
CA PRO A 126 5.43 2.38 -4.30
C PRO A 126 4.74 3.69 -3.93
N TRP A 127 4.15 4.38 -4.90
CA TRP A 127 3.40 5.62 -4.69
C TRP A 127 2.19 5.47 -3.76
N ILE A 128 1.66 4.27 -3.56
CA ILE A 128 0.56 4.02 -2.62
C ILE A 128 1.02 4.27 -1.17
N ALA A 129 2.27 3.92 -0.82
CA ALA A 129 2.80 4.16 0.52
C ALA A 129 2.89 5.66 0.86
N ASP A 130 3.08 6.50 -0.16
CA ASP A 130 3.10 7.95 -0.06
C ASP A 130 1.72 8.61 -0.08
N LEU A 131 0.65 7.85 -0.24
CA LEU A 131 -0.70 8.40 -0.20
C LEU A 131 -1.22 8.40 1.24
N ALA A 132 -1.75 9.55 1.70
CA ALA A 132 -2.50 9.57 2.95
C ALA A 132 -3.88 8.94 2.73
N VAL A 133 -4.06 7.69 3.16
CA VAL A 133 -5.31 6.93 3.02
C VAL A 133 -6.02 6.90 4.38
N THR A 134 -6.81 7.93 4.69
CA THR A 134 -7.58 7.95 5.96
C THR A 134 -9.02 7.48 5.78
N ARG A 135 -9.64 7.85 4.66
CA ARG A 135 -11.01 7.49 4.26
C ARG A 135 -11.10 7.55 2.72
N PRO A 136 -10.55 6.56 2.02
CA PRO A 136 -10.70 6.51 0.57
C PRO A 136 -12.18 6.32 0.22
N PRO A 137 -12.66 6.89 -0.90
CA PRO A 137 -13.97 6.53 -1.44
C PRO A 137 -14.07 5.01 -1.64
N LEU A 138 -15.18 4.42 -1.20
CA LEU A 138 -15.39 2.97 -1.26
C LEU A 138 -15.79 2.55 -2.68
N GLY A 139 -14.80 2.39 -3.56
CA GLY A 139 -14.98 1.76 -4.87
C GLY A 139 -14.90 0.23 -4.81
N PRO A 140 -15.17 -0.47 -5.93
CA PRO A 140 -15.15 -1.93 -6.01
C PRO A 140 -13.79 -2.55 -5.61
N GLY A 141 -12.69 -1.91 -6.00
CA GLY A 141 -11.34 -2.37 -5.64
C GLY A 141 -11.08 -2.25 -4.14
N VAL A 142 -11.39 -1.10 -3.55
CA VAL A 142 -11.25 -0.79 -2.12
C VAL A 142 -12.09 -1.75 -1.27
N ILE A 143 -13.40 -1.85 -1.53
CA ILE A 143 -14.28 -2.69 -0.72
C ILE A 143 -13.97 -4.17 -0.91
N GLY A 144 -13.64 -4.60 -2.13
CA GLY A 144 -13.29 -5.99 -2.39
C GLY A 144 -11.95 -6.39 -1.76
N LYS A 145 -11.01 -5.46 -1.62
CA LYS A 145 -9.77 -5.69 -0.87
C LYS A 145 -10.08 -5.86 0.62
N TYR A 146 -10.88 -4.95 1.17
CA TYR A 146 -11.28 -5.02 2.58
C TYR A 146 -12.00 -6.33 2.92
N GLU A 147 -12.95 -6.77 2.08
CA GLU A 147 -13.65 -8.05 2.22
C GLU A 147 -12.67 -9.25 2.21
N TYR A 148 -11.74 -9.27 1.24
CA TYR A 148 -10.73 -10.32 1.15
C TYR A 148 -9.85 -10.42 2.41
N GLU A 149 -9.48 -9.27 2.94
CA GLU A 149 -8.60 -9.18 4.11
C GLU A 149 -9.30 -9.56 5.40
N LEU A 150 -10.54 -9.12 5.60
CA LEU A 150 -11.38 -9.53 6.72
C LEU A 150 -11.65 -11.05 6.70
N ALA A 151 -11.85 -11.64 5.52
CA ALA A 151 -12.07 -13.07 5.39
C ALA A 151 -10.91 -13.93 5.95
N ALA A 152 -9.69 -13.41 6.06
CA ALA A 152 -8.58 -14.11 6.70
C ALA A 152 -8.74 -14.24 8.22
N PHE A 153 -9.53 -13.36 8.84
CA PHE A 153 -9.84 -13.31 10.27
C PHE A 153 -11.19 -13.97 10.62
N GLU A 154 -11.99 -14.33 9.62
CA GLU A 154 -13.28 -15.00 9.81
C GLU A 154 -13.11 -16.33 10.59
N GLY A 155 -14.04 -16.58 11.51
CA GLY A 155 -14.09 -17.81 12.31
C GLY A 155 -13.04 -17.90 13.43
N LEU A 156 -12.33 -16.82 13.75
CA LEU A 156 -11.33 -16.79 14.84
C LEU A 156 -11.88 -16.41 16.21
N GLY A 157 -13.21 -16.33 16.33
CA GLY A 157 -13.88 -15.93 17.57
C GLY A 157 -13.70 -14.45 17.94
N LEU A 158 -13.14 -13.63 17.04
CA LEU A 158 -13.01 -12.18 17.18
C LEU A 158 -14.37 -11.49 16.99
N THR A 159 -14.59 -10.39 17.70
CA THR A 159 -15.69 -9.46 17.37
C THR A 159 -15.34 -8.66 16.12
N ASP A 160 -16.33 -8.10 15.43
CA ASP A 160 -16.10 -7.29 14.21
C ASP A 160 -15.14 -6.11 14.45
N VAL A 161 -15.20 -5.49 15.64
CA VAL A 161 -14.29 -4.40 16.04
C VAL A 161 -12.86 -4.91 16.22
N GLU A 162 -12.68 -6.10 16.78
CA GLU A 162 -11.36 -6.70 16.94
C GLU A 162 -10.79 -7.20 15.60
N MET A 163 -11.66 -7.65 14.70
CA MET A 163 -11.31 -8.03 13.34
C MET A 163 -10.76 -6.82 12.57
N ASP A 164 -11.50 -5.71 12.56
CA ASP A 164 -11.05 -4.45 11.93
C ASP A 164 -9.78 -3.90 12.58
N ALA A 165 -9.70 -3.90 13.92
CA ALA A 165 -8.52 -3.42 14.64
C ALA A 165 -7.28 -4.30 14.37
N GLY A 166 -7.46 -5.63 14.32
CA GLY A 166 -6.39 -6.58 14.00
C GLY A 166 -5.89 -6.42 12.57
N LEU A 167 -6.81 -6.29 11.61
CA LEU A 167 -6.46 -6.00 10.22
C LEU A 167 -5.75 -4.65 10.09
N THR A 168 -6.29 -3.59 10.69
CA THR A 168 -5.69 -2.25 10.68
C THR A 168 -4.27 -2.27 11.27
N HIS A 169 -4.05 -3.01 12.36
CA HIS A 169 -2.73 -3.16 12.95
C HIS A 169 -1.74 -3.87 12.02
N LEU A 170 -2.17 -4.97 11.39
CA LEU A 170 -1.39 -5.70 10.40
C LEU A 170 -1.00 -4.80 9.22
N LEU A 171 -1.98 -4.12 8.61
CA LEU A 171 -1.73 -3.24 7.47
C LEU A 171 -0.85 -2.04 7.86
N GLY A 172 -0.94 -1.55 9.10
CA GLY A 172 -0.03 -0.53 9.63
C GLY A 172 1.42 -1.01 9.68
N PHE A 173 1.65 -2.26 10.11
CA PHE A 173 2.97 -2.90 10.04
C PHE A 173 3.48 -3.02 8.59
N VAL A 174 2.63 -3.47 7.66
CA VAL A 174 3.01 -3.59 6.24
C VAL A 174 3.36 -2.22 5.65
N HIS A 175 2.53 -1.21 5.90
CA HIS A 175 2.72 0.15 5.39
C HIS A 175 4.00 0.79 5.94
N ALA A 176 4.33 0.59 7.22
CA ALA A 176 5.57 1.08 7.80
C ALA A 176 6.82 0.47 7.13
N ASN A 177 6.79 -0.82 6.82
CA ASN A 177 7.89 -1.49 6.11
C ASN A 177 7.98 -1.02 4.65
N ALA A 178 6.83 -0.80 3.99
CA ALA A 178 6.80 -0.25 2.63
C ALA A 178 7.41 1.16 2.57
N LEU A 179 7.08 2.03 3.53
CA LEU A 179 7.68 3.37 3.64
C LEU A 179 9.20 3.30 3.85
N ALA A 180 9.66 2.41 4.74
CA ALA A 180 11.09 2.22 4.98
C ALA A 180 11.82 1.73 3.73
N ALA A 181 11.23 0.78 3.00
CA ALA A 181 11.80 0.26 1.75
C ALA A 181 11.85 1.33 0.65
N ALA A 182 10.82 2.18 0.54
CA ALA A 182 10.81 3.28 -0.43
C ALA A 182 11.87 4.34 -0.09
N ASP A 183 12.03 4.69 1.20
CA ASP A 183 13.05 5.64 1.65
C ASP A 183 14.47 5.09 1.42
N ASP A 184 14.68 3.80 1.70
CA ASP A 184 15.92 3.10 1.42
C ASP A 184 16.25 3.07 -0.08
N ALA A 185 15.28 2.75 -0.95
CA ALA A 185 15.48 2.80 -2.41
C ALA A 185 15.86 4.21 -2.90
N ALA A 186 15.23 5.26 -2.35
CA ALA A 186 15.55 6.64 -2.68
C ALA A 186 16.95 7.06 -2.19
N HIS A 187 17.40 6.59 -1.02
CA HIS A 187 18.72 6.89 -0.47
C HIS A 187 19.85 6.05 -1.10
N ASN A 188 19.61 4.76 -1.35
CA ASN A 188 20.55 3.83 -1.97
C ASN A 188 20.91 4.21 -3.42
N SER A 189 20.08 5.00 -4.10
CA SER A 189 20.43 5.61 -5.39
C SER A 189 21.71 6.46 -5.34
N ARG A 190 22.09 6.95 -4.15
CA ARG A 190 23.28 7.76 -3.90
C ARG A 190 24.42 6.97 -3.25
N GLN A 191 24.12 6.14 -2.25
CA GLN A 191 25.08 5.27 -1.58
C GLN A 191 24.32 4.17 -0.82
N SER A 192 24.73 2.90 -0.94
CA SER A 192 24.07 1.83 -0.21
C SER A 192 24.24 2.00 1.32
N GLN A 193 23.24 1.58 2.11
CA GLN A 193 23.35 1.64 3.58
C GLN A 193 24.57 0.87 4.11
N GLN A 194 24.94 -0.23 3.45
CA GLN A 194 26.12 -1.05 3.77
C GLN A 194 27.42 -0.32 3.46
N ASP A 195 27.54 0.34 2.29
CA ASP A 195 28.71 1.13 1.93
C ASP A 195 28.88 2.34 2.86
N TRP A 196 27.77 2.99 3.21
CA TRP A 196 27.77 4.06 4.19
C TRP A 196 28.32 3.57 5.53
N TRP A 197 27.87 2.40 6.01
CA TRP A 197 28.35 1.83 7.27
C TRP A 197 29.84 1.46 7.18
N ALA A 198 30.27 0.83 6.08
CA ALA A 198 31.68 0.45 5.87
C ALA A 198 32.63 1.67 5.90
N VAL A 199 32.20 2.81 5.37
CA VAL A 199 32.99 4.06 5.37
C VAL A 199 32.98 4.74 6.74
N ASN A 200 31.84 4.75 7.44
CA ASN A 200 31.64 5.57 8.64
C ASN A 200 31.88 4.81 9.96
N ALA A 201 31.83 3.48 9.97
CA ALA A 201 32.00 2.66 11.19
C ALA A 201 33.29 3.01 11.97
N PRO A 202 34.47 3.19 11.34
CA PRO A 202 35.68 3.55 12.08
C PRO A 202 35.63 4.93 12.74
N LEU A 203 34.83 5.86 12.21
CA LEU A 203 34.59 7.16 12.86
C LEU A 203 33.60 7.00 14.01
N LEU A 204 32.52 6.26 13.80
CA LEU A 204 31.48 6.03 14.80
C LEU A 204 32.02 5.25 16.00
N GLU A 205 32.84 4.22 15.80
CA GLU A 205 33.49 3.47 16.90
C GLU A 205 34.39 4.35 17.78
N ARG A 206 35.03 5.36 17.19
CA ARG A 206 35.85 6.33 17.95
C ARG A 206 35.01 7.41 18.63
N ALA A 207 33.88 7.79 18.03
CA ALA A 207 33.04 8.88 18.52
C ALA A 207 31.98 8.43 19.53
N LEU A 208 31.51 7.19 19.43
CA LEU A 208 30.54 6.59 20.35
C LEU A 208 31.27 6.08 21.59
N ASP A 209 31.42 6.98 22.57
CA ASP A 209 31.94 6.65 23.90
C ASP A 209 31.20 5.44 24.49
N PRO A 210 31.89 4.30 24.72
CA PRO A 210 31.27 3.09 25.25
C PRO A 210 30.67 3.23 26.65
N GLU A 211 31.15 4.20 27.46
CA GLU A 211 30.56 4.46 28.78
C GLU A 211 29.23 5.22 28.64
N ARG A 212 29.10 6.06 27.62
CA ARG A 212 27.90 6.88 27.37
C ARG A 212 26.87 6.18 26.48
N TYR A 213 27.32 5.37 25.53
CA TYR A 213 26.47 4.71 24.52
C TYR A 213 26.72 3.19 24.41
N PRO A 214 26.77 2.43 25.53
CA PRO A 214 27.16 1.01 25.51
C PRO A 214 26.26 0.15 24.63
N LEU A 215 24.96 0.41 24.63
CA LEU A 215 23.98 -0.37 23.86
C LEU A 215 23.98 0.01 22.38
N ALA A 216 24.01 1.32 22.06
CA ALA A 216 23.95 1.79 20.69
C ALA A 216 25.22 1.42 19.91
N GLY A 217 26.40 1.50 20.55
CA GLY A 217 27.65 1.04 19.97
C GLY A 217 27.60 -0.46 19.64
N ARG A 218 27.25 -1.30 20.62
CA ARG A 218 27.17 -2.76 20.44
C ARG A 218 26.13 -3.17 19.41
N VAL A 219 24.91 -2.63 19.46
CA VAL A 219 23.85 -3.02 18.51
C VAL A 219 24.16 -2.49 17.11
N GLY A 220 24.64 -1.25 17.00
CA GLY A 220 25.01 -0.67 15.72
C GLY A 220 26.11 -1.46 15.01
N SER A 221 27.16 -1.86 15.73
CA SER A 221 28.26 -2.65 15.16
C SER A 221 27.80 -4.04 14.68
N GLU A 222 26.90 -4.69 15.41
CA GLU A 222 26.37 -6.02 15.05
C GLU A 222 25.38 -5.96 13.87
N VAL A 223 24.50 -4.95 13.86
CA VAL A 223 23.48 -4.81 12.81
C VAL A 223 24.09 -4.31 11.51
N ALA A 224 24.99 -3.32 11.59
CA ALA A 224 25.81 -2.84 10.47
C ALA A 224 25.05 -2.50 9.17
N GLY A 225 23.85 -1.95 9.27
CA GLY A 225 23.06 -1.50 8.12
C GLY A 225 21.57 -1.81 8.22
N TYR A 226 20.88 -1.73 7.09
CA TYR A 226 19.45 -2.01 6.98
C TYR A 226 19.23 -3.41 6.41
N HIS A 227 18.44 -4.22 7.11
CA HIS A 227 18.16 -5.62 6.74
C HIS A 227 16.64 -5.83 6.60
N PRO A 228 16.04 -5.48 5.46
CA PRO A 228 14.59 -5.44 5.29
C PRO A 228 13.90 -6.78 5.55
N GLU A 229 14.46 -7.89 5.06
CA GLU A 229 13.86 -9.21 5.27
C GLU A 229 13.89 -9.65 6.74
N THR A 230 14.97 -9.34 7.46
CA THR A 230 15.06 -9.64 8.90
C THR A 230 14.04 -8.84 9.69
N ILE A 231 13.88 -7.55 9.38
CA ILE A 231 12.91 -6.66 10.03
C ILE A 231 11.47 -7.12 9.72
N TRP A 232 11.19 -7.48 8.47
CA TRP A 232 9.90 -8.02 8.05
C TRP A 232 9.55 -9.31 8.81
N ALA A 233 10.42 -10.32 8.76
CA ALA A 233 10.17 -11.60 9.39
C ALA A 233 9.96 -11.48 10.91
N PHE A 234 10.82 -10.69 11.58
CA PHE A 234 10.71 -10.45 13.01
C PHE A 234 9.41 -9.70 13.38
N GLY A 235 9.08 -8.64 12.64
CA GLY A 235 7.90 -7.83 12.92
C GLY A 235 6.59 -8.57 12.64
N LEU A 236 6.53 -9.33 11.54
CA LEU A 236 5.37 -10.15 11.21
C LEU A 236 5.15 -11.23 12.28
N HIS A 237 6.22 -11.88 12.75
CA HIS A 237 6.13 -12.83 13.85
C HIS A 237 5.57 -12.19 15.12
N CYS A 238 6.06 -11.00 15.50
CA CYS A 238 5.53 -10.25 16.64
C CYS A 238 4.04 -9.90 16.51
N VAL A 239 3.60 -9.45 15.33
CA VAL A 239 2.19 -9.13 15.06
C VAL A 239 1.31 -10.38 15.19
N LEU A 240 1.72 -11.48 14.58
CA LEU A 240 0.98 -12.75 14.64
C LEU A 240 0.91 -13.30 16.06
N ASP A 241 1.98 -13.25 16.83
CA ASP A 241 1.97 -13.71 18.22
C ASP A 241 1.13 -12.80 19.14
N GLY A 242 1.08 -11.51 18.85
CA GLY A 242 0.16 -10.58 19.51
C GLY A 242 -1.32 -10.95 19.26
N LEU A 243 -1.68 -11.22 18.00
CA LEU A 243 -3.02 -11.67 17.62
C LEU A 243 -3.37 -13.03 18.22
N ALA A 244 -2.39 -13.95 18.23
CA ALA A 244 -2.56 -15.28 18.80
C ALA A 244 -2.97 -15.24 20.27
N ARG A 245 -2.47 -14.28 21.06
CA ARG A 245 -2.91 -14.13 22.45
C ARG A 245 -4.39 -13.80 22.61
N LEU A 246 -5.00 -13.15 21.63
CA LEU A 246 -6.44 -12.84 21.64
C LEU A 246 -7.30 -13.97 21.08
N ILE A 247 -6.75 -14.70 20.10
CA ILE A 247 -7.44 -15.79 19.40
C ILE A 247 -7.36 -17.08 20.23
N ASP A 248 -6.16 -17.47 20.66
CA ASP A 248 -5.90 -18.72 21.37
C ASP A 248 -6.41 -18.69 22.83
N SER A 249 -6.71 -17.51 23.38
CA SER A 249 -7.33 -17.38 24.71
C SER A 249 -8.85 -17.58 24.70
N ARG A 250 -9.48 -17.74 23.53
CA ARG A 250 -10.94 -17.91 23.41
C ARG A 250 -11.26 -19.40 23.35
N PRO A 251 -12.28 -19.86 24.11
CA PRO A 251 -12.76 -21.22 23.99
C PRO A 251 -13.19 -21.46 22.53
N GLY A 252 -12.86 -22.63 22.00
CA GLY A 252 -13.28 -23.01 20.66
C GLY A 252 -14.81 -23.05 20.57
N PRO A 253 -15.40 -23.00 19.36
CA PRO A 253 -16.84 -23.15 19.17
C PRO A 253 -17.39 -24.47 19.78
N ASP A 254 -16.53 -25.47 20.01
CA ASP A 254 -16.87 -26.75 20.64
C ASP A 254 -16.82 -26.75 22.19
N ASP A 255 -16.42 -25.64 22.84
CA ASP A 255 -16.26 -25.54 24.30
C ASP A 255 -17.38 -24.76 25.00
N THR A 256 -18.54 -24.57 24.34
CA THR A 256 -19.72 -24.01 25.01
C THR A 256 -20.56 -25.15 25.61
N PRO A 257 -20.82 -25.18 26.93
CA PRO A 257 -21.56 -26.26 27.59
C PRO A 257 -23.04 -26.34 27.20
#